data_AF-A0A2N6DVC6-F1
#
_entry.id   AF-A0A2N6DVC6-F1
#
_cell.length_a   1.000
_cell.length_b   1.000
_cell.length_c   1.000
_cell.angle_alpha   90.00
_cell.angle_beta   90.00
_cell.angle_gamma   90.00
#
_symmetry.space_group_name_H-M   'P 1'
#
loop_
_entity.id
_entity.type
_entity.pdbx_description
1 polymer ?
#
loop_
_entity_poly.entity_id
_entity_poly.type
_entity_poly.pdbx_seq_one_letter_code
_entity_poly.pdbx_strand_id
1 'polypeptide(L)'
;MADTKDSSLADLQGTMVTAPQAGRLARYTPQERQIYQLDFDLTEQTAVVTGSDLRIDLEDGAVLIFEDFATADSQGNSPLFVMEDGSIIPGDILLALLSGEPTEETA
;
A
#
# COMPACT_ATOMS: atom_id res chain seq x y z
N MET A 1 29.05 17.91 -13.92
CA MET A 1 28.23 16.85 -14.54
C MET A 1 27.08 16.68 -13.58
N ALA A 2 25.92 17.25 -13.91
CA ALA A 2 24.74 17.17 -13.06
C ALA A 2 23.90 16.03 -13.62
N ASP A 3 23.83 14.93 -12.87
CA ASP A 3 22.98 13.79 -13.15
C ASP A 3 21.51 14.24 -13.03
N THR A 4 20.95 14.74 -14.14
CA THR A 4 19.50 14.85 -14.32
C THR A 4 18.98 13.45 -14.58
N LYS A 5 18.86 12.65 -13.51
CA LYS A 5 18.27 11.32 -13.61
C LYS A 5 16.78 11.45 -13.32
N ASP A 6 16.04 11.39 -14.42
CA ASP A 6 14.71 10.80 -14.49
C ASP A 6 13.61 11.46 -13.63
N SER A 7 13.00 12.50 -14.17
CA SER A 7 11.75 13.08 -13.63
C SER A 7 10.55 12.76 -14.53
N SER A 8 10.60 11.67 -15.31
CA SER A 8 9.58 11.37 -16.33
C SER A 8 8.68 10.17 -16.01
N LEU A 9 8.66 9.73 -14.75
CA LEU A 9 7.62 8.85 -14.19
C LEU A 9 6.62 9.60 -13.28
N ALA A 10 6.82 10.91 -13.06
CA ALA A 10 6.04 11.73 -12.12
C ALA A 10 4.64 12.17 -12.61
N ASP A 11 4.25 11.85 -13.85
CA ASP A 11 2.95 12.26 -14.43
C ASP A 11 1.82 11.25 -14.19
N LEU A 12 2.14 10.05 -13.69
CA LEU A 12 1.19 9.26 -12.91
C LEU A 12 1.34 9.77 -11.48
N GLN A 13 0.37 10.54 -10.96
CA GLN A 13 0.45 11.10 -9.60
C GLN A 13 0.29 10.01 -8.51
N GLY A 14 1.10 8.96 -8.57
CA GLY A 14 1.26 7.95 -7.55
C GLY A 14 2.13 8.48 -6.42
N THR A 15 1.71 8.24 -5.18
CA THR A 15 2.51 8.53 -3.99
C THR A 15 3.46 7.36 -3.82
N MET A 16 4.75 7.61 -3.98
CA MET A 16 5.77 6.60 -3.67
C MET A 16 5.81 6.37 -2.16
N VAL A 17 5.62 5.12 -1.76
CA VAL A 17 5.67 4.66 -0.37
C VAL A 17 6.96 3.90 -0.21
N THR A 18 7.92 4.55 0.45
CA THR A 18 9.19 3.92 0.79
C THR A 18 9.12 3.34 2.20
N ALA A 19 9.85 2.25 2.41
CA ALA A 19 10.02 1.68 3.73
C ALA A 19 10.64 2.74 4.69
N PRO A 20 10.04 2.99 5.88
CA PRO A 20 10.65 3.86 6.87
C PRO A 20 11.96 3.25 7.39
N GLN A 21 12.79 4.09 8.01
CA GLN A 21 14.01 3.62 8.67
C GLN A 21 13.66 2.53 9.71
N ALA A 22 14.57 1.57 9.89
CA ALA A 22 14.45 0.50 10.88
C ALA A 22 13.92 1.00 12.24
N GLY A 23 12.91 0.32 12.77
CA GLY A 23 12.27 0.68 14.04
C GLY A 23 11.46 2.00 14.04
N ARG A 24 11.25 2.64 12.88
CA ARG A 24 10.35 3.80 12.74
C ARG A 24 8.99 3.36 12.22
N LEU A 25 7.98 4.16 12.57
CA LEU A 25 6.70 4.09 11.90
C LEU A 25 6.56 5.23 10.88
N ALA A 26 5.87 4.96 9.76
CA ALA A 26 5.31 6.00 8.91
C ALA A 26 3.80 5.77 8.74
N ARG A 27 3.07 6.87 8.56
CA ARG A 27 1.62 6.87 8.42
C ARG A 27 1.22 7.55 7.14
N TYR A 28 0.25 6.95 6.45
CA TYR A 28 -0.31 7.44 5.21
C TYR A 28 -1.81 7.52 5.36
N THR A 29 -2.39 8.65 4.97
CA THR A 29 -3.84 8.77 4.85
C THR A 29 -4.20 8.50 3.39
N PRO A 30 -4.86 7.36 3.08
CA PRO A 30 -5.35 7.05 1.74
C PRO A 30 -6.28 8.16 1.25
N GLN A 31 -5.99 8.67 0.06
CA GLN A 31 -6.85 9.63 -0.64
C GLN A 31 -7.61 8.94 -1.79
N GLU A 32 -8.72 9.54 -2.19
CA GLU A 32 -9.61 9.01 -3.23
C GLU A 32 -8.84 8.77 -4.54
N ARG A 33 -8.88 7.53 -5.05
CA ARG A 33 -8.23 7.13 -6.31
C ARG A 33 -6.71 7.38 -6.31
N GLN A 34 -6.10 7.46 -5.13
CA GLN A 34 -4.66 7.58 -5.01
C GLN A 34 -4.01 6.26 -5.39
N ILE A 35 -2.98 6.36 -6.22
CA ILE A 35 -2.08 5.23 -6.51
C ILE A 35 -0.94 5.30 -5.49
N TYR A 36 -0.65 4.21 -4.82
CA TYR A 36 0.51 4.04 -3.94
C TYR A 36 1.49 3.11 -4.59
N GLN A 37 2.70 3.59 -4.88
CA GLN A 37 3.77 2.75 -5.42
C GLN A 37 4.66 2.30 -4.28
N LEU A 38 4.65 0.99 -3.98
CA LEU A 38 5.46 0.40 -2.92
C LEU A 38 6.86 0.11 -3.47
N ASP A 39 7.88 0.66 -2.82
CA ASP A 39 9.31 0.39 -3.10
C ASP A 39 9.83 -0.83 -2.32
N PHE A 40 8.92 -1.74 -1.99
CA PHE A 40 9.19 -2.95 -1.24
C PHE A 40 8.16 -4.02 -1.65
N ASP A 41 8.53 -5.28 -1.49
CA ASP A 41 7.64 -6.38 -1.78
C ASP A 41 6.68 -6.62 -0.61
N LEU A 42 5.38 -6.35 -0.79
CA LEU A 42 4.38 -6.59 0.26
C LEU A 42 4.21 -8.07 0.61
N THR A 43 4.52 -9.00 -0.29
CA THR A 43 4.32 -10.45 -0.08
C THR A 43 5.38 -11.04 0.85
N GLU A 44 6.54 -10.41 0.93
CA GLU A 44 7.60 -10.72 1.89
C GLU A 44 7.34 -10.09 3.27
N GLN A 45 6.30 -9.26 3.42
CA GLN A 45 6.01 -8.49 4.64
C GLN A 45 4.74 -8.96 5.33
N THR A 46 4.59 -8.60 6.60
CA THR A 46 3.40 -8.95 7.37
C THR A 46 2.41 -7.81 7.33
N ALA A 47 1.34 -7.96 6.55
CA ALA A 47 0.23 -7.02 6.53
C ALA A 47 -0.94 -7.52 7.39
N VAL A 48 -1.50 -6.63 8.21
CA VAL A 48 -2.65 -6.91 9.10
C VAL A 48 -3.58 -5.71 9.16
N VAL A 49 -4.88 -5.96 9.21
CA VAL A 49 -5.88 -4.91 9.43
C VAL A 49 -6.15 -4.81 10.93
N THR A 50 -5.93 -3.64 11.51
CA THR A 50 -6.18 -3.34 12.92
C THR A 50 -7.26 -2.27 13.03
N GLY A 51 -8.49 -2.69 13.36
CA GLY A 51 -9.64 -1.77 13.35
C GLY A 51 -9.97 -1.36 11.92
N SER A 52 -9.80 -0.08 11.59
CA SER A 52 -9.96 0.45 10.22
C SER A 52 -8.64 0.67 9.49
N ASP A 53 -7.51 0.49 10.18
CA ASP A 53 -6.19 0.82 9.65
C ASP A 53 -5.51 -0.42 9.08
N LEU A 54 -4.81 -0.27 7.95
CA LEU A 54 -3.92 -1.31 7.43
C LEU A 54 -2.52 -1.07 7.98
N ARG A 55 -2.01 -2.04 8.74
CA ARG A 55 -0.65 -2.04 9.28
C ARG A 55 0.21 -3.04 8.52
N ILE A 56 1.41 -2.63 8.12
CA ILE A 56 2.40 -3.48 7.47
C ILE A 56 3.68 -3.43 8.31
N ASP A 57 4.07 -4.57 8.85
CA ASP A 57 5.32 -4.77 9.58
C ASP A 57 6.39 -5.27 8.60
N LEU A 58 7.47 -4.50 8.50
CA LEU A 58 8.62 -4.74 7.62
C LEU A 58 9.75 -5.47 8.38
N GLU A 59 10.66 -6.14 7.67
CA GLU A 59 11.70 -7.00 8.27
C GLU A 59 12.63 -6.30 9.28
N ASP A 60 12.94 -5.02 9.08
CA ASP A 60 13.79 -4.21 9.98
C ASP A 60 13.05 -3.67 11.23
N GLY A 61 11.86 -4.20 11.54
CA GLY A 61 10.98 -3.69 12.59
C GLY A 61 10.39 -2.31 12.29
N ALA A 62 10.49 -1.88 11.04
CA ALA A 62 9.83 -0.68 10.54
C ALA A 62 8.34 -0.98 10.31
N VAL A 63 7.47 0.01 10.51
CA VAL A 63 6.02 -0.17 10.45
C VAL A 63 5.39 0.89 9.55
N LEU A 64 4.57 0.44 8.61
CA LEU A 64 3.74 1.29 7.78
C LEU A 64 2.29 1.18 8.22
N ILE A 65 1.59 2.31 8.30
CA ILE A 65 0.18 2.35 8.65
C ILE A 65 -0.55 3.19 7.61
N PHE A 66 -1.53 2.60 6.93
CA PHE A 66 -2.53 3.32 6.15
C PHE A 66 -3.75 3.53 7.04
N GLU A 67 -3.94 4.77 7.48
CA GLU A 67 -5.03 5.17 8.38
C GLU A 67 -6.37 5.08 7.65
N ASP A 68 -7.43 4.63 8.31
CA ASP A 68 -8.78 4.57 7.74
C ASP A 68 -8.88 3.79 6.40
N PHE A 69 -7.98 2.84 6.17
CA PHE A 69 -7.94 2.05 4.95
C PHE A 69 -9.26 1.31 4.65
N ALA A 70 -9.79 0.58 5.64
CA ALA A 70 -11.06 -0.14 5.49
C ALA A 70 -12.26 0.82 5.39
N THR A 71 -12.17 1.99 6.04
CA THR A 71 -13.18 3.05 5.93
C THR A 71 -13.20 3.63 4.51
N ALA A 72 -12.03 3.93 3.94
CA ALA A 72 -11.88 4.45 2.59
C ALA A 72 -12.44 3.47 1.56
N ASP A 73 -12.20 2.17 1.78
CA ASP A 73 -12.77 1.12 0.94
C ASP A 73 -14.31 1.11 0.96
N SER A 74 -14.90 1.10 2.15
CA SER A 74 -16.36 1.13 2.34
C SER A 74 -17.04 2.37 1.72
N GLN A 75 -16.28 3.44 1.49
CA GLN A 75 -16.75 4.66 0.84
C GLN A 75 -16.58 4.66 -0.70
N GLY A 76 -16.04 3.58 -1.28
CA GLY A 76 -15.71 3.48 -2.70
C GLY A 76 -14.44 4.24 -3.08
N ASN A 77 -13.61 4.55 -2.09
CA ASN A 77 -12.38 5.34 -2.23
C ASN A 77 -11.12 4.50 -2.04
N SER A 78 -11.22 3.19 -2.29
CA SER A 78 -10.11 2.25 -2.16
C SER A 78 -8.92 2.71 -3.03
N PRO A 79 -7.71 2.82 -2.45
CA PRO A 79 -6.54 3.17 -3.23
C PRO A 79 -6.10 1.98 -4.11
N LEU A 80 -5.19 2.26 -5.05
CA LEU A 80 -4.52 1.23 -5.85
C LEU A 80 -3.08 1.10 -5.38
N PHE A 81 -2.63 -0.11 -5.09
CA PHE A 81 -1.24 -0.39 -4.76
C PHE A 81 -0.51 -0.93 -5.97
N VAL A 82 0.62 -0.34 -6.32
CA VAL A 82 1.53 -0.82 -7.35
C VAL A 82 2.75 -1.37 -6.62
N MET A 83 2.98 -2.67 -6.77
CA MET A 83 4.12 -3.40 -6.23
C MET A 83 5.40 -3.05 -6.99
N GLU A 84 6.57 -3.37 -6.41
CA GLU A 84 7.87 -3.16 -7.04
C GLU A 84 7.99 -3.87 -8.41
N ASP A 85 7.44 -5.08 -8.52
CA ASP A 85 7.37 -5.86 -9.78
C ASP A 85 6.44 -5.23 -10.85
N GLY A 86 5.72 -4.15 -10.51
CA GLY A 86 4.74 -3.50 -11.39
C GLY A 86 3.34 -4.13 -11.33
N SER A 87 3.16 -5.15 -10.50
CA SER A 87 1.86 -5.75 -10.20
C SER A 87 0.94 -4.72 -9.50
N ILE A 88 -0.34 -4.67 -9.89
CA ILE A 88 -1.32 -3.73 -9.34
C ILE A 88 -2.35 -4.48 -8.50
N ILE A 89 -2.49 -4.12 -7.23
CA ILE A 89 -3.43 -4.69 -6.26
C ILE A 89 -4.42 -3.60 -5.83
N PRO A 90 -5.72 -3.74 -6.12
CA PRO A 90 -6.74 -2.85 -5.59
C PRO A 90 -6.86 -2.98 -4.07
N GLY A 91 -7.09 -1.87 -3.38
CA GLY A 91 -7.23 -1.85 -1.92
C GLY A 91 -8.34 -2.76 -1.39
N ASP A 92 -9.49 -2.82 -2.08
CA ASP A 92 -10.61 -3.73 -1.79
C ASP A 92 -10.16 -5.20 -1.78
N ILE A 93 -9.43 -5.61 -2.80
CA ILE A 93 -8.90 -6.97 -2.93
C ILE A 93 -7.89 -7.25 -1.82
N LEU A 94 -7.00 -6.29 -1.53
CA LEU A 94 -6.05 -6.43 -0.43
C LEU A 94 -6.77 -6.57 0.91
N LEU A 95 -7.83 -5.80 1.15
CA LEU A 95 -8.64 -5.86 2.36
C LEU A 95 -9.32 -7.22 2.52
N ALA A 96 -9.94 -7.73 1.46
CA ALA A 96 -10.60 -9.04 1.46
C ALA A 96 -9.61 -10.18 1.75
N LEU A 97 -8.44 -10.15 1.11
CA LEU A 97 -7.35 -11.12 1.33
C LEU A 97 -6.88 -11.12 2.78
N LEU A 98 -6.70 -9.94 3.39
CA LEU A 98 -6.23 -9.79 4.76
C LEU A 98 -7.29 -10.10 5.81
N SER A 99 -8.57 -9.89 5.49
CA SER A 99 -9.70 -10.18 6.37
C SER A 99 -10.05 -11.68 6.38
N GLY A 100 -9.38 -12.48 5.54
CA GLY A 100 -9.69 -13.90 5.38
C GLY A 100 -11.07 -14.14 4.79
N GLU A 101 -11.65 -13.13 4.12
CA GLU A 101 -12.84 -13.32 3.32
C GLU A 101 -12.44 -14.28 2.19
N PRO A 102 -13.17 -15.39 2.01
CA PRO A 102 -12.91 -16.23 0.85
C PRO A 102 -13.16 -15.35 -0.36
N THR A 103 -12.11 -15.03 -1.12
CA THR A 103 -12.26 -14.64 -2.51
C THR A 103 -12.93 -15.83 -3.18
N GLU A 104 -14.26 -15.84 -3.19
CA GLU A 104 -15.06 -16.87 -3.81
C GLU A 104 -14.71 -16.86 -5.30
N GLU A 105 -13.75 -17.72 -5.66
CA GLU A 105 -13.68 -18.32 -6.98
C GLU A 105 -14.92 -19.21 -7.10
N THR A 106 -16.08 -18.60 -7.37
CA THR A 106 -17.22 -19.35 -7.90
C THR A 106 -16.87 -19.78 -9.33
N ALA A 107 -16.28 -20.97 -9.42
CA ALA A 107 -16.45 -22.04 -10.41
C ALA A 107 -16.52 -21.69 -11.92
#